data_AF-A0A960B605-F1
#
_entry.id   AF-A0A960B605-F1
#
_cell.length_a   1.000
_cell.length_b   1.000
_cell.length_c   1.000
_cell.angle_alpha   90.00
_cell.angle_beta   90.00
_cell.angle_gamma   90.00
#
_symmetry.space_group_name_H-M   'P 1'
#
loop_
_entity.id
_entity.type
_entity.pdbx_description
1 polymer ?
#
loop_
_entity_poly.entity_id
_entity_poly.type
_entity_poly.pdbx_seq_one_letter_code
_entity_poly.pdbx_strand_id
1 'polypeptide(L)'
;MPDAKHDLANALGHLRHAAHQLLAEADPTGQALALASQVLDIENLLEELDIEPAWVSAADTAAASLATAGRLLGRRPEVVPSEVWPALQAVLVEAGDRGHR
;
A
#
# COMPACT_ATOMS: atom_id res chain seq x y z
N MET A 1 -4.91 15.01 -17.61
CA MET A 1 -5.23 13.74 -16.93
C MET A 1 -3.91 13.22 -16.37
N PRO A 2 -3.80 12.85 -15.09
CA PRO A 2 -2.58 12.16 -14.64
C PRO A 2 -2.37 10.92 -15.52
N ASP A 3 -1.12 10.71 -15.91
CA ASP A 3 -0.70 9.55 -16.69
C ASP A 3 -1.03 8.28 -15.89
N ALA A 4 -1.60 7.26 -16.53
CA ALA A 4 -1.95 6.00 -15.86
C ALA A 4 -0.72 5.37 -15.18
N LYS A 5 0.45 5.52 -15.79
CA LYS A 5 1.73 5.11 -15.22
C LYS A 5 2.09 5.90 -13.96
N HIS A 6 1.72 7.19 -13.91
CA HIS A 6 1.96 8.04 -12.76
C HIS A 6 1.05 7.69 -11.57
N ASP A 7 -0.23 7.39 -11.80
CA ASP A 7 -1.14 6.92 -10.74
C ASP A 7 -0.62 5.61 -10.11
N LEU A 8 -0.18 4.66 -10.95
CA LEU A 8 0.35 3.37 -10.50
C LEU A 8 1.70 3.51 -9.77
N ALA A 9 2.62 4.33 -10.29
CA ALA A 9 3.90 4.58 -9.61
C ALA A 9 3.69 5.20 -8.22
N ASN A 10 2.76 6.16 -8.09
CA ASN A 10 2.41 6.73 -6.80
C ASN A 10 1.75 5.72 -5.86
N ALA A 11 0.88 4.84 -6.38
CA ALA A 11 0.26 3.80 -5.57
C ALA A 11 1.31 2.87 -4.96
N LEU A 12 2.24 2.39 -5.79
CA LEU A 12 3.35 1.55 -5.34
C LEU A 12 4.26 2.28 -4.34
N GLY A 13 4.53 3.57 -4.57
CA GLY A 13 5.28 4.40 -3.64
C GLY A 13 4.65 4.45 -2.24
N HIS A 14 3.32 4.57 -2.18
CA HIS A 14 2.57 4.58 -0.93
C HIS A 14 2.53 3.21 -0.25
N LEU A 15 2.44 2.10 -1.00
CA LEU A 15 2.57 0.74 -0.44
C LEU A 15 3.95 0.56 0.20
N ARG A 16 5.02 0.93 -0.51
CA ARG A 16 6.41 0.81 -0.03
C ARG A 16 6.65 1.63 1.22
N HIS A 17 6.14 2.86 1.22
CA HIS A 17 6.23 3.74 2.37
C HIS A 17 5.49 3.18 3.59
N ALA A 18 4.28 2.65 3.39
CA ALA A 18 3.50 2.03 4.47
C ALA A 18 4.22 0.80 5.05
N ALA A 19 4.74 -0.08 4.18
CA ALA A 19 5.51 -1.26 4.61
C ALA A 19 6.73 -0.85 5.43
N HIS A 20 7.50 0.14 4.98
CA HIS A 20 8.66 0.63 5.73
C HIS A 20 8.29 1.22 7.10
N GLN A 21 7.19 1.99 7.20
CA GLN A 21 6.75 2.53 8.49
C GLN A 21 6.31 1.43 9.45
N LEU A 22 5.57 0.44 8.96
CA LEU A 22 5.13 -0.70 9.77
C LEU A 22 6.32 -1.56 10.24
N LEU A 23 7.33 -1.76 9.39
CA LEU A 23 8.56 -2.47 9.76
C LEU A 23 9.42 -1.70 10.78
N ALA A 24 9.35 -0.38 10.78
CA ALA A 24 10.04 0.48 11.74
C ALA A 24 9.27 0.63 13.07
N GLU A 25 8.01 0.20 13.13
CA GLU A 25 7.17 0.32 14.32
C GLU A 25 7.64 -0.66 15.42
N ALA A 26 7.87 -0.12 16.61
CA ALA A 26 8.18 -0.93 17.79
C ALA A 26 6.89 -1.59 18.31
N ASP A 27 6.53 -2.74 17.74
CA ASP A 27 5.35 -3.51 18.11
C ASP A 27 5.70 -4.92 18.65
N PRO A 28 5.66 -5.14 19.99
CA PRO A 28 5.98 -6.43 20.58
C PRO A 28 4.95 -7.52 20.27
N THR A 29 3.77 -7.18 19.74
CA THR A 29 2.73 -8.15 19.36
C THR A 29 3.00 -8.79 18.00
N GLY A 30 3.89 -8.20 17.19
CA GLY A 30 4.20 -8.64 15.83
C GLY A 30 3.11 -8.31 14.79
N GLN A 31 2.05 -7.59 15.19
CA GLN A 31 0.96 -7.22 14.28
C GLN A 31 1.44 -6.25 13.19
N ALA A 32 2.28 -5.27 13.53
CA ALA A 32 2.86 -4.37 12.54
C ALA A 32 3.70 -5.12 11.49
N LEU A 33 4.47 -6.13 11.90
CA LEU A 33 5.22 -6.99 10.98
C LEU A 33 4.27 -7.81 10.09
N ALA A 34 3.24 -8.42 10.68
CA ALA A 34 2.26 -9.20 9.92
C ALA A 34 1.54 -8.34 8.86
N LEU A 35 1.14 -7.12 9.22
CA LEU A 35 0.54 -6.17 8.29
C LEU A 35 1.54 -5.72 7.22
N ALA A 36 2.80 -5.46 7.58
CA ALA A 36 3.85 -5.12 6.62
C ALA A 36 4.06 -6.24 5.60
N SER A 37 4.06 -7.51 6.03
CA SER A 37 4.16 -8.65 5.12
C SER A 37 2.99 -8.69 4.13
N GLN A 38 1.76 -8.46 4.58
CA GLN A 38 0.60 -8.40 3.67
C GLN A 38 0.73 -7.26 2.64
N VAL A 39 1.27 -6.11 3.03
CA VAL A 39 1.54 -5.00 2.10
C VAL A 39 2.58 -5.38 1.05
N LEU A 40 3.65 -6.07 1.46
CA LEU A 40 4.68 -6.56 0.54
C LEU A 40 4.15 -7.64 -0.41
N ASP A 41 3.23 -8.50 0.04
CA ASP A 41 2.55 -9.47 -0.83
C ASP A 41 1.73 -8.76 -1.91
N ILE A 42 1.06 -7.64 -1.58
CA ILE A 42 0.37 -6.80 -2.56
C ILE A 42 1.36 -6.17 -3.55
N GLU A 43 2.51 -5.68 -3.10
CA GLU A 43 3.55 -5.19 -4.02
C GLU A 43 4.04 -6.28 -4.98
N ASN A 44 4.23 -7.50 -4.48
CA ASN A 44 4.65 -8.63 -5.30
C ASN A 44 3.62 -8.99 -6.37
N LEU A 45 2.32 -8.90 -6.06
CA LEU A 45 1.25 -9.08 -7.06
C LEU A 45 1.27 -8.00 -8.15
N LEU A 46 1.83 -6.83 -7.86
CA LEU A 46 1.94 -5.70 -8.80
C LEU A 46 3.27 -5.67 -9.54
N GLU A 47 4.23 -6.56 -9.23
CA GLU A 47 5.56 -6.58 -9.83
C GLU A 47 5.51 -6.77 -11.36
N GLU A 48 4.54 -7.55 -11.85
CA GLU A 48 4.34 -7.80 -13.30
C GLU A 48 4.01 -6.53 -14.10
N LEU A 49 3.64 -5.43 -13.44
CA LEU A 49 3.36 -4.16 -14.10
C LEU A 49 4.63 -3.44 -14.55
N ASP A 50 5.82 -3.83 -14.05
CA ASP A 50 7.13 -3.22 -14.39
C ASP A 50 7.13 -1.68 -14.19
N ILE A 51 6.62 -1.25 -13.04
CA ILE A 51 6.53 0.17 -12.66
C ILE A 51 7.40 0.42 -11.44
N GLU A 52 8.35 1.34 -11.59
CA GLU A 52 9.15 1.81 -10.46
C GLU A 52 8.27 2.61 -9.48
N PRO A 53 8.31 2.29 -8.17
CA PRO A 53 7.56 3.05 -7.17
C PRO A 53 8.03 4.50 -7.07
N ALA A 54 7.08 5.42 -7.02
CA ALA A 54 7.38 6.83 -6.82
C ALA A 54 7.89 7.09 -5.40
N TRP A 55 8.71 8.12 -5.25
CA TRP A 55 9.10 8.60 -3.92
C TRP A 55 7.91 9.25 -3.21
N VAL A 56 7.67 8.86 -1.97
CA VAL A 56 6.62 9.41 -1.09
C VAL A 56 7.27 10.08 0.11
N SER A 57 6.73 11.23 0.52
CA SER A 57 7.20 11.98 1.67
C SER A 57 6.91 11.23 2.98
N ALA A 58 7.87 11.28 3.92
CA ALA A 58 7.77 10.56 5.19
C ALA A 58 6.71 11.11 6.17
N ALA A 59 6.02 12.20 5.82
CA ALA A 59 5.03 12.84 6.69
C ALA A 59 3.71 12.04 6.83
N ASP A 60 3.43 11.13 5.90
CA ASP A 60 2.19 10.34 5.92
C ASP A 60 2.33 9.14 6.86
N THR A 61 1.28 8.84 7.63
CA THR A 61 1.17 7.59 8.40
C THR A 61 0.98 6.39 7.48
N ALA A 62 1.29 5.18 7.96
CA ALA A 62 1.10 3.95 7.20
C ALA A 62 -0.36 3.81 6.74
N ALA A 63 -1.33 4.06 7.63
CA ALA A 63 -2.76 4.02 7.29
C ALA A 63 -3.14 5.07 6.22
N ALA A 64 -2.63 6.31 6.32
CA ALA A 64 -2.90 7.35 5.33
C ALA A 64 -2.30 7.01 3.95
N SER A 65 -1.11 6.41 3.94
CA SER A 65 -0.47 5.93 2.71
C SER A 65 -1.22 4.77 2.09
N LEU A 66 -1.63 3.76 2.87
CA LEU A 66 -2.44 2.63 2.37
C LEU A 66 -3.76 3.12 1.78
N ALA A 67 -4.47 4.02 2.48
CA ALA A 67 -5.70 4.61 1.95
C ALA A 67 -5.47 5.37 0.63
N THR A 68 -4.31 6.01 0.48
CA THR A 68 -3.94 6.73 -0.76
C THR A 68 -3.59 5.77 -1.89
N ALA A 69 -2.82 4.73 -1.62
CA ALA A 69 -2.57 3.64 -2.56
C ALA A 69 -3.87 3.04 -3.07
N GLY A 70 -4.82 2.74 -2.16
CA GLY A 70 -6.11 2.18 -2.55
C GLY A 70 -6.94 3.08 -3.47
N ARG A 71 -6.96 4.39 -3.20
CA ARG A 71 -7.63 5.36 -4.10
C ARG A 71 -6.96 5.43 -5.48
N LEU A 72 -5.63 5.34 -5.54
CA LEU A 72 -4.88 5.41 -6.80
C LEU A 72 -5.04 4.15 -7.63
N LEU A 73 -4.94 2.96 -7.04
CA LEU A 73 -5.21 1.69 -7.71
C LEU A 73 -6.66 1.65 -8.22
N GLY A 74 -7.63 2.09 -7.41
CA GLY A 74 -9.05 2.14 -7.79
C GLY A 74 -9.38 3.07 -8.97
N ARG A 75 -8.46 3.95 -9.39
CA ARG A 75 -8.62 4.75 -10.62
C ARG A 75 -8.29 3.97 -11.88
N ARG A 76 -7.61 2.82 -11.76
CA ARG A 76 -7.08 2.00 -12.85
C ARG A 76 -7.48 0.52 -12.70
N PRO A 77 -8.76 0.19 -12.44
CA PRO A 77 -9.18 -1.19 -12.25
C PRO A 77 -8.89 -2.11 -13.44
N GLU A 78 -8.74 -1.54 -14.64
CA GLU A 78 -8.44 -2.24 -15.87
C GLU A 78 -6.99 -2.76 -15.98
N VAL A 79 -6.08 -2.23 -15.17
CA VAL A 79 -4.64 -2.56 -15.22
C VAL A 79 -4.19 -3.34 -13.97
N VAL A 80 -4.94 -3.24 -12.87
CA VAL A 80 -4.59 -3.87 -11.60
C VAL A 80 -5.09 -5.32 -11.57
N PRO A 81 -4.23 -6.31 -11.27
CA PRO A 81 -4.63 -7.72 -11.14
C PRO A 81 -5.76 -7.89 -10.13
N SER A 82 -6.70 -8.78 -10.44
CA SER A 82 -7.92 -8.96 -9.65
C SER A 82 -7.65 -9.44 -8.21
N GLU A 83 -6.55 -10.15 -8.03
CA GLU A 83 -6.02 -10.74 -6.81
C GLU A 83 -5.58 -9.67 -5.79
N VAL A 84 -5.29 -8.45 -6.26
CA VAL A 84 -4.90 -7.32 -5.40
C VAL A 84 -6.07 -6.85 -4.54
N TRP A 85 -7.31 -6.89 -5.05
CA TRP A 85 -8.44 -6.25 -4.37
C TRP A 85 -8.81 -6.86 -3.01
N PRO A 86 -8.92 -8.19 -2.87
CA PRO A 86 -9.21 -8.79 -1.58
C PRO A 86 -8.10 -8.52 -0.55
N ALA A 87 -6.84 -8.62 -0.96
CA ALA A 87 -5.69 -8.35 -0.10
C ALA A 87 -5.64 -6.89 0.35
N LEU A 88 -5.85 -5.96 -0.58
CA LEU A 88 -5.89 -4.53 -0.31
C LEU A 88 -7.03 -4.15 0.64
N GLN A 89 -8.21 -4.75 0.48
CA GLN A 89 -9.34 -4.51 1.38
C GLN A 89 -9.02 -4.95 2.81
N ALA A 90 -8.41 -6.13 2.99
CA ALA A 90 -8.02 -6.64 4.30
C ALA A 90 -7.04 -5.71 5.01
N VAL A 91 -5.98 -5.30 4.30
CA VAL A 91 -4.95 -4.38 4.80
C VAL A 91 -5.54 -3.02 5.17
N LEU A 92 -6.46 -2.48 4.37
CA LEU A 92 -7.10 -1.18 4.65
C LEU A 92 -7.97 -1.22 5.90
N VAL A 93 -8.70 -2.32 6.13
CA VAL A 93 -9.50 -2.51 7.35
C VAL A 93 -8.57 -2.60 8.56
N GLU A 94 -7.55 -3.44 8.49
CA GLU A 94 -6.61 -3.66 9.60
C GLU A 94 -5.83 -2.38 9.95
N ALA A 95 -5.37 -1.63 8.95
CA ALA A 95 -4.68 -0.35 9.15
C ALA A 95 -5.60 0.74 9.71
N GLY A 96 -6.87 0.77 9.28
CA GLY A 96 -7.87 1.71 9.78
C GLY A 96 -8.18 1.49 11.27
N ASP A 97 -8.35 0.23 11.67
CA ASP A 97 -8.59 -0.14 13.08
C ASP A 97 -7.40 0.23 13.98
N ARG A 98 -6.18 0.25 13.43
CA ARG A 98 -4.95 0.60 14.14
C ARG A 98 -4.75 2.11 14.30
N GLY A 99 -5.12 2.91 13.29
CA GLY A 99 -5.01 4.38 13.33
C GLY A 99 -5.96 5.08 14.32
N HIS A 100 -6.94 4.35 14.86
CA HIS A 100 -7.89 4.84 15.87
C HIS A 100 -7.55 4.46 17.31
N ARG A 101 -6.43 3.75 17.53
CA ARG A 101 -5.93 3.36 18.87
C ARG A 101 -4.79 4.27 19.31
#